data_AF-A0A8T4N3G8-F1
#
_entry.id   AF-A0A8T4N3G8-F1
#
_cell.length_a   1.000
_cell.length_b   1.000
_cell.length_c   1.000
_cell.angle_alpha   90.00
_cell.angle_beta   90.00
_cell.angle_gamma   90.00
#
_symmetry.space_group_name_H-M   'P 1'
#
loop_
_entity.id
_entity.type
_entity.pdbx_description
1 polymer ?
#
loop_
_entity_poly.entity_id
_entity_poly.type
_entity_poly.pdbx_seq_one_letter_code
_entity_poly.pdbx_strand_id
1 'polypeptide(L)'
;MAETEENEKEKTKSNTGFYMQIAAVIVLAGLLMFSFGKSPGGDSSFTGQVIETIPASEIIPTGIPRVYGEELKIKYDDISPNNPQLADKTINTLGKIDMSETLTGANFERYVNILYKLENGISCEFCCGARAVIFENGEPACGCAHSYAMRGVAKYLILYHGDEFTDEEILEEVGKWKVLFFPGIHEGKAQVLKSQGIEINYINLASNKYRGIEKGQASGGMVGGC
;
A
#
# COMPACT_ATOMS: atom_id res chain seq x y z
N MET A 1 -47.20 86.88 24.99
CA MET A 1 -47.69 86.43 23.68
C MET A 1 -46.44 86.11 22.87
N ALA A 2 -45.97 84.85 22.89
CA ALA A 2 -46.54 83.69 22.18
C ALA A 2 -46.27 83.83 20.66
N GLU A 3 -45.83 82.84 19.89
CA GLU A 3 -45.44 81.44 20.08
C GLU A 3 -44.99 80.98 18.68
N THR A 4 -43.92 80.15 18.59
CA THR A 4 -43.76 78.88 17.82
C THR A 4 -44.36 78.74 16.40
N GLU A 5 -43.84 77.99 15.43
CA GLU A 5 -42.76 77.00 15.30
C GLU A 5 -42.61 76.67 13.80
N GLU A 6 -41.39 76.50 13.32
CA GLU A 6 -41.07 75.77 12.09
C GLU A 6 -41.16 74.26 12.35
N ASN A 7 -41.68 73.47 11.41
CA ASN A 7 -41.32 72.04 11.36
C ASN A 7 -41.41 71.48 9.94
N GLU A 8 -40.25 71.35 9.31
CA GLU A 8 -40.02 70.76 8.00
C GLU A 8 -39.85 69.24 8.16
N LYS A 9 -40.71 68.44 7.51
CA LYS A 9 -40.64 66.98 7.51
C LYS A 9 -39.49 66.49 6.64
N GLU A 10 -38.35 66.17 7.26
CA GLU A 10 -37.26 65.46 6.59
C GLU A 10 -37.50 63.94 6.60
N LYS A 11 -37.55 63.37 5.39
CA LYS A 11 -37.92 61.97 5.12
C LYS A 11 -36.66 61.11 5.18
N THR A 12 -36.44 60.39 6.28
CA THR A 12 -35.34 59.44 6.42
C THR A 12 -35.48 58.28 5.41
N LYS A 13 -34.68 58.29 4.34
CA LYS A 13 -34.49 57.13 3.47
C LYS A 13 -33.72 56.06 4.23
N SER A 14 -34.39 54.96 4.54
CA SER A 14 -33.79 53.76 5.11
C SER A 14 -32.72 53.20 4.16
N ASN A 15 -31.49 53.08 4.64
CA ASN A 15 -30.35 52.46 3.95
C ASN A 15 -30.47 50.93 3.90
N THR A 16 -31.64 50.42 3.51
CA THR A 16 -31.96 48.99 3.49
C THR A 16 -31.00 48.18 2.60
N GLY A 17 -30.47 48.80 1.53
CA GLY A 17 -29.48 48.18 0.65
C GLY A 17 -28.13 47.92 1.32
N PHE A 18 -27.70 48.81 2.23
CA PHE A 18 -26.44 48.66 2.96
C PHE A 18 -26.51 47.50 3.96
N TYR A 19 -27.63 47.39 4.69
CA TYR A 19 -27.86 46.30 5.63
C TYR A 19 -27.99 44.93 4.93
N MET A 20 -28.60 44.89 3.74
CA MET A 20 -28.66 43.66 2.93
C MET A 20 -27.28 43.20 2.45
N GLN A 21 -26.38 44.13 2.10
CA GLN A 21 -25.00 43.79 1.72
C GLN A 21 -24.19 43.27 2.92
N ILE A 22 -24.32 43.89 4.10
CA ILE A 22 -23.67 43.40 5.31
C ILE A 22 -24.16 42.01 5.69
N ALA A 23 -25.48 41.77 5.61
CA ALA A 23 -26.05 40.46 5.89
C ALA A 23 -25.52 39.38 4.92
N ALA A 24 -25.40 39.70 3.63
CA ALA A 24 -24.83 38.78 2.64
C ALA A 24 -23.36 38.44 2.92
N VAL A 25 -22.55 39.43 3.31
CA VAL A 25 -21.13 39.21 3.67
C VAL A 25 -20.99 38.34 4.91
N ILE A 26 -21.81 38.55 5.94
CA ILE A 26 -21.78 37.74 7.16
C ILE A 26 -22.17 36.28 6.87
N VAL A 27 -23.18 36.06 6.02
CA VAL A 27 -23.59 34.70 5.63
C VAL A 27 -22.50 34.00 4.80
N LEU A 28 -21.86 34.71 3.87
CA LEU A 28 -20.74 34.18 3.08
C LEU A 28 -19.51 33.87 3.96
N ALA A 29 -19.17 34.75 4.91
CA ALA A 29 -18.09 34.51 5.85
C ALA A 29 -18.38 33.32 6.78
N GLY A 30 -19.63 33.18 7.24
CA GLY A 30 -20.07 32.03 8.02
C GLY A 30 -20.02 30.72 7.25
N LEU A 31 -20.43 30.72 5.97
CA LEU A 31 -20.34 29.55 5.08
C LEU A 31 -18.89 29.15 4.79
N LEU A 32 -17.99 30.12 4.59
CA LEU A 32 -16.56 29.84 4.42
C LEU A 32 -15.96 29.24 5.71
N MET A 33 -16.24 29.83 6.87
CA MET A 33 -15.80 29.28 8.17
C MET A 33 -16.35 27.86 8.41
N PHE A 34 -17.59 27.58 8.00
CA PHE A 34 -18.20 26.25 8.13
C PHE A 34 -17.63 25.22 7.16
N SER A 35 -17.28 25.62 5.92
CA SER A 35 -16.58 24.75 4.95
C SER A 35 -15.16 24.42 5.37
N PHE A 36 -14.44 25.34 6.02
CA PHE A 36 -13.10 25.06 6.55
C PHE A 36 -13.12 24.32 7.89
N GLY A 37 -14.21 24.40 8.65
CA GLY A 37 -14.36 23.73 9.96
C GLY A 37 -14.84 22.27 9.91
N LYS A 38 -15.16 21.73 8.72
CA LYS A 38 -15.58 20.33 8.54
C LYS A 38 -14.59 19.58 7.63
N SER A 39 -13.36 19.45 8.09
CA SER A 39 -12.51 18.33 7.64
C SER A 39 -12.93 17.06 8.41
N PRO A 40 -13.28 15.96 7.72
CA PRO A 40 -13.57 14.70 8.37
C PRO A 40 -12.26 14.03 8.80
N GLY A 41 -12.03 13.94 10.11
CA GLY A 41 -11.16 12.94 10.73
C GLY A 41 -9.66 13.10 10.50
N GLY A 42 -8.94 13.43 11.57
CA GLY A 42 -7.48 13.34 11.60
C GLY A 42 -6.92 13.98 12.86
N ASP A 43 -7.13 13.34 14.01
CA ASP A 43 -6.30 13.58 15.19
C ASP A 43 -4.85 13.19 14.86
N SER A 44 -4.12 14.16 14.31
CA SER A 44 -2.67 14.06 14.12
C SER A 44 -2.05 14.88 15.24
N SER A 45 -2.02 14.29 16.44
CA SER A 45 -1.14 14.75 17.51
C SER A 45 0.29 14.50 17.05
N PHE A 46 0.84 15.44 16.28
CA PHE A 46 2.21 15.43 15.80
C PHE A 46 3.10 15.95 16.93
N THR A 47 3.33 15.10 17.94
CA THR A 47 4.49 15.27 18.79
C THR A 47 5.72 14.99 17.93
N GLY A 48 6.69 15.91 17.94
CA GLY A 48 7.91 15.88 17.13
C GLY A 48 8.86 14.74 17.49
N GLN A 49 8.41 13.51 17.32
CA GLN A 49 9.25 12.33 17.36
C GLN A 49 9.95 12.24 16.00
N VAL A 50 11.27 12.38 16.01
CA VAL A 50 12.12 12.12 14.85
C VAL A 50 11.85 10.66 14.46
N ILE A 51 11.06 10.44 13.40
CA ILE A 51 10.87 9.11 12.84
C ILE A 51 12.22 8.74 12.23
N GLU A 52 12.92 7.82 12.90
CA GLU A 52 14.16 7.25 12.40
C GLU A 52 13.85 6.58 11.06
N THR A 53 14.31 7.20 9.96
CA THR A 53 14.06 6.71 8.61
C THR A 53 14.86 5.43 8.39
N ILE A 54 14.17 4.34 8.06
CA ILE A 54 14.80 3.09 7.66
C ILE A 54 15.22 3.24 6.19
N PRO A 55 16.51 3.14 5.85
CA PRO A 55 16.95 3.17 4.47
C PRO A 55 16.44 1.94 3.72
N ALA A 56 16.05 2.13 2.45
CA ALA A 56 15.60 1.05 1.57
C ALA A 56 16.55 -0.16 1.59
N SER A 57 17.85 0.10 1.63
CA SER A 57 18.90 -0.92 1.64
C SER A 57 18.81 -1.92 2.82
N GLU A 58 18.10 -1.60 3.90
CA GLU A 58 17.89 -2.52 5.02
C GLU A 58 16.79 -3.56 4.77
N ILE A 59 15.86 -3.28 3.85
CA ILE A 59 14.71 -4.16 3.58
C ILE A 59 14.67 -4.70 2.15
N ILE A 60 15.46 -4.15 1.23
CA ILE A 60 15.52 -4.65 -0.15
C ILE A 60 16.43 -5.90 -0.19
N PRO A 61 15.90 -7.07 -0.57
CA PRO A 61 16.72 -8.26 -0.72
C PRO A 61 17.68 -8.09 -1.90
N THR A 62 18.89 -8.64 -1.77
CA THR A 62 19.96 -8.50 -2.77
C THR A 62 20.63 -9.85 -3.03
N GLY A 63 21.32 -9.97 -4.16
CA GLY A 63 22.04 -11.17 -4.55
C GLY A 63 21.16 -12.25 -5.17
N ILE A 64 21.63 -13.48 -5.07
CA ILE A 64 21.05 -14.65 -5.72
C ILE A 64 20.20 -15.41 -4.69
N PRO A 65 18.92 -15.70 -4.97
CA PRO A 65 18.11 -16.52 -4.07
C PRO A 65 18.77 -17.87 -3.79
N ARG A 66 18.74 -18.28 -2.51
CA ARG A 66 19.34 -19.55 -2.07
C ARG A 66 18.66 -20.71 -2.79
N VAL A 67 19.45 -21.68 -3.25
CA VAL A 67 19.01 -22.89 -3.98
C VAL A 67 18.54 -22.61 -5.41
N TYR A 68 17.46 -21.85 -5.61
CA TYR A 68 16.78 -21.75 -6.91
C TYR A 68 17.26 -20.62 -7.83
N GLY A 69 18.00 -19.63 -7.31
CA GLY A 69 18.42 -18.47 -8.10
C GLY A 69 19.32 -18.83 -9.28
N GLU A 70 20.30 -19.72 -9.06
CA GLU A 70 21.19 -20.22 -10.12
C GLU A 70 20.44 -21.12 -11.11
N GLU A 71 19.53 -21.96 -10.62
CA GLU A 71 18.75 -22.89 -11.44
C GLU A 71 17.84 -22.14 -12.43
N LEU A 72 17.16 -21.11 -11.94
CA LEU A 72 16.28 -20.26 -12.74
C LEU A 72 17.01 -19.13 -13.45
N LYS A 73 18.30 -18.91 -13.16
CA LYS A 73 19.14 -17.81 -13.66
C LYS A 73 18.52 -16.44 -13.38
N ILE A 74 18.08 -16.24 -12.14
CA ILE A 74 17.45 -15.01 -11.64
C ILE A 74 18.18 -14.50 -10.40
N LYS A 75 18.12 -13.19 -10.19
CA LYS A 75 18.66 -12.51 -9.01
C LYS A 75 17.63 -11.54 -8.44
N TYR A 76 17.70 -11.27 -7.15
CA TYR A 76 16.91 -10.18 -6.57
C TYR A 76 17.30 -8.83 -7.18
N ASP A 77 18.59 -8.65 -7.48
CA ASP A 77 19.14 -7.43 -8.10
C ASP A 77 18.61 -7.17 -9.52
N ASP A 78 17.99 -8.17 -10.16
CA ASP A 78 17.37 -8.02 -11.49
C ASP A 78 16.12 -7.12 -11.43
N ILE A 79 15.48 -7.01 -10.26
CA ILE A 79 14.29 -6.20 -10.04
C ILE A 79 14.72 -4.80 -9.60
N SER A 80 14.86 -3.88 -10.57
CA SER A 80 15.23 -2.50 -10.32
C SER A 80 14.43 -1.52 -11.20
N PRO A 81 14.00 -0.37 -10.66
CA PRO A 81 13.43 0.72 -11.46
C PRO A 81 14.38 1.21 -12.56
N ASN A 82 15.69 1.03 -12.37
CA ASN A 82 16.72 1.47 -13.32
C ASN A 82 16.91 0.49 -14.50
N ASN A 83 16.37 -0.72 -14.42
CA ASN A 83 16.46 -1.71 -15.48
C ASN A 83 15.13 -2.48 -15.65
N PRO A 84 14.07 -1.78 -16.11
CA PRO A 84 12.73 -2.36 -16.20
C PRO A 84 12.67 -3.59 -17.12
N GLN A 85 13.50 -3.64 -18.17
CA GLN A 85 13.54 -4.77 -19.11
C GLN A 85 14.05 -6.05 -18.45
N LEU A 86 15.08 -5.93 -17.59
CA LEU A 86 15.57 -7.06 -16.81
C LEU A 86 14.57 -7.46 -15.73
N ALA A 87 13.93 -6.49 -15.08
CA ALA A 87 12.88 -6.75 -14.12
C ALA A 87 11.71 -7.52 -14.75
N ASP A 88 11.22 -7.08 -15.91
CA ASP A 88 10.15 -7.72 -16.67
C ASP A 88 10.55 -9.14 -17.10
N LYS A 89 11.80 -9.34 -17.53
CA LYS A 89 12.31 -10.67 -17.88
C LYS A 89 12.26 -11.61 -16.68
N THR A 90 12.72 -11.18 -15.51
CA THR A 90 12.73 -12.00 -14.29
C THR A 90 11.31 -12.29 -13.81
N ILE A 91 10.43 -11.28 -13.80
CA ILE A 91 9.00 -11.46 -13.49
C ILE A 91 8.35 -12.46 -14.45
N ASN A 92 8.67 -12.39 -15.75
CA ASN A 92 8.15 -13.30 -16.76
C ASN A 92 8.65 -14.74 -16.56
N THR A 93 9.93 -14.93 -16.23
CA THR A 93 10.49 -16.25 -15.90
C THR A 93 9.71 -16.89 -14.76
N LEU A 94 9.50 -16.16 -13.66
CA LEU A 94 8.75 -16.65 -12.50
C LEU A 94 7.27 -16.88 -12.85
N GLY A 95 6.65 -15.95 -13.57
CA GLY A 95 5.25 -16.06 -13.97
C GLY A 95 4.96 -17.23 -14.92
N LYS A 96 5.92 -17.61 -15.77
CA LYS A 96 5.80 -18.81 -16.62
C LYS A 96 5.65 -20.09 -15.80
N ILE A 97 6.34 -20.18 -14.66
CA ILE A 97 6.22 -21.33 -13.76
C ILE A 97 4.78 -21.42 -13.24
N ASP A 98 4.16 -20.30 -12.85
CA ASP A 98 2.76 -20.31 -12.43
C ASP A 98 1.81 -20.83 -13.52
N MET A 99 2.10 -20.50 -14.78
CA MET A 99 1.27 -20.90 -15.92
C MET A 99 1.53 -22.34 -16.38
N SER A 100 2.74 -22.87 -16.21
CA SER A 100 3.11 -24.21 -16.68
C SER A 100 2.93 -25.30 -15.63
N GLU A 101 3.12 -24.97 -14.35
CA GLU A 101 3.09 -25.94 -13.26
C GLU A 101 1.71 -26.06 -12.62
N THR A 102 1.31 -27.30 -12.36
CA THR A 102 0.06 -27.65 -11.67
C THR A 102 0.37 -28.40 -10.38
N LEU A 103 -0.13 -27.89 -9.26
CA LEU A 103 -0.04 -28.57 -7.96
C LEU A 103 -1.27 -29.46 -7.76
N THR A 104 -1.07 -30.62 -7.14
CA THR A 104 -2.16 -31.54 -6.75
C THR A 104 -1.90 -32.10 -5.36
N GLY A 105 -2.94 -32.67 -4.73
CA GLY A 105 -2.83 -33.33 -3.42
C GLY A 105 -2.21 -32.44 -2.34
N ALA A 106 -1.29 -33.01 -1.56
CA ALA A 106 -0.63 -32.32 -0.45
C ALA A 106 0.11 -31.04 -0.88
N ASN A 107 0.71 -31.02 -2.08
CA ASN A 107 1.40 -29.83 -2.58
C ASN A 107 0.42 -28.68 -2.86
N PHE A 108 -0.78 -28.99 -3.35
CA PHE A 108 -1.82 -27.98 -3.55
C PHE A 108 -2.35 -27.43 -2.22
N GLU A 109 -2.59 -28.31 -1.25
CA GLU A 109 -3.02 -27.91 0.10
C GLU A 109 -1.98 -27.02 0.77
N ARG A 110 -0.70 -27.38 0.64
CA ARG A 110 0.44 -26.61 1.13
C ARG A 110 0.52 -25.23 0.48
N TYR A 111 0.31 -25.15 -0.82
CA TYR A 111 0.26 -23.89 -1.55
C TYR A 111 -0.87 -22.97 -1.07
N VAL A 112 -2.07 -23.52 -0.85
CA VAL A 112 -3.19 -22.77 -0.27
C VAL A 112 -2.87 -22.34 1.16
N ASN A 113 -2.22 -23.21 1.96
CA ASN A 113 -1.79 -22.87 3.30
C ASN A 113 -0.86 -21.64 3.28
N ILE A 114 0.23 -21.71 2.54
CA ILE A 114 1.26 -20.66 2.47
C ILE A 114 0.68 -19.34 1.94
N LEU A 115 0.00 -19.36 0.79
CA LEU A 115 -0.37 -18.12 0.12
C LEU A 115 -1.68 -17.49 0.63
N TYR A 116 -2.54 -18.24 1.31
CA TYR A 116 -3.84 -17.74 1.78
C TYR A 116 -4.04 -17.75 3.30
N LYS A 117 -3.53 -18.77 4.01
CA LYS A 117 -3.85 -19.00 5.43
C LYS A 117 -2.74 -18.54 6.37
N LEU A 118 -1.50 -18.97 6.11
CA LEU A 118 -0.33 -18.66 6.93
C LEU A 118 -0.12 -17.14 6.97
N GLU A 119 -0.06 -16.59 8.17
CA GLU A 119 0.06 -15.14 8.42
C GLU A 119 -0.99 -14.32 7.64
N ASN A 120 -2.19 -14.91 7.50
CA ASN A 120 -3.34 -14.36 6.80
C ASN A 120 -3.12 -14.20 5.27
N GLY A 121 -2.09 -14.87 4.72
CA GLY A 121 -1.76 -14.95 3.29
C GLY A 121 -0.90 -13.79 2.78
N ILE A 122 -0.28 -13.98 1.61
CA ILE A 122 0.47 -12.93 0.92
C ILE A 122 -0.49 -11.89 0.37
N SER A 123 -0.37 -10.66 0.87
CA SER A 123 -1.29 -9.59 0.51
C SER A 123 -1.09 -9.14 -0.94
N CYS A 124 -2.19 -8.84 -1.65
CA CYS A 124 -2.20 -8.37 -3.04
C CYS A 124 -2.95 -7.03 -3.19
N GLU A 125 -2.59 -6.10 -2.33
CA GLU A 125 -3.30 -4.86 -2.03
C GLU A 125 -2.90 -3.67 -2.91
N PHE A 126 -1.69 -3.66 -3.46
CA PHE A 126 -1.12 -2.46 -4.12
C PHE A 126 -1.51 -2.31 -5.60
N CYS A 127 -1.89 -3.40 -6.27
CA CYS A 127 -2.26 -3.36 -7.70
C CYS A 127 -3.79 -3.40 -7.89
N CYS A 128 -4.44 -4.48 -7.46
CA CYS A 128 -5.88 -4.71 -7.69
C CYS A 128 -6.71 -4.76 -6.39
N GLY A 129 -6.08 -4.55 -5.23
CA GLY A 129 -6.75 -4.55 -3.93
C GLY A 129 -7.20 -5.92 -3.41
N ALA A 130 -6.84 -7.02 -4.09
CA ALA A 130 -7.20 -8.37 -3.66
C ALA A 130 -6.71 -8.69 -2.24
N ARG A 131 -7.44 -9.57 -1.54
CA ARG A 131 -7.05 -10.01 -0.19
C ARG A 131 -5.69 -10.68 -0.19
N ALA A 132 -5.53 -11.70 -1.02
CA ALA A 132 -4.27 -12.42 -1.20
C ALA A 132 -3.98 -12.64 -2.69
N VAL A 133 -2.85 -13.23 -3.03
CA VAL A 133 -2.47 -13.58 -4.42
C VAL A 133 -3.32 -14.71 -5.02
N ILE A 134 -3.98 -15.49 -4.15
CA ILE A 134 -4.96 -16.52 -4.48
C ILE A 134 -6.26 -16.33 -3.69
N PHE A 135 -7.35 -16.94 -4.16
CA PHE A 135 -8.54 -17.15 -3.37
C PHE A 135 -8.37 -18.36 -2.44
N GLU A 136 -9.32 -18.56 -1.52
CA GLU A 136 -9.29 -19.66 -0.54
C GLU A 136 -9.28 -21.05 -1.22
N ASN A 137 -9.84 -21.14 -2.42
CA ASN A 137 -9.86 -22.35 -3.23
C ASN A 137 -8.56 -22.56 -4.04
N GLY A 138 -7.53 -21.73 -3.86
CA GLY A 138 -6.25 -21.85 -4.56
C GLY A 138 -6.21 -21.22 -5.96
N GLU A 139 -7.33 -20.74 -6.49
CA GLU A 139 -7.35 -20.08 -7.79
C GLU A 139 -6.69 -18.69 -7.72
N PRO A 140 -6.05 -18.22 -8.81
CA PRO A 140 -5.51 -16.87 -8.89
C PRO A 140 -6.54 -15.78 -8.52
N ALA A 141 -6.20 -14.91 -7.56
CA ALA A 141 -7.08 -13.79 -7.21
C ALA A 141 -6.95 -12.60 -8.18
N CYS A 142 -5.84 -12.53 -8.91
CA CYS A 142 -5.59 -11.51 -9.91
C CYS A 142 -4.59 -11.97 -10.99
N GLY A 143 -4.66 -11.31 -12.15
CA GLY A 143 -3.83 -11.59 -13.31
C GLY A 143 -2.70 -10.57 -13.54
N CYS A 144 -2.19 -9.90 -12.51
CA CYS A 144 -1.01 -9.04 -12.69
C CYS A 144 0.28 -9.87 -12.73
N ALA A 145 1.29 -9.38 -13.47
CA ALA A 145 2.57 -10.06 -13.63
C ALA A 145 3.25 -10.39 -12.29
N HIS A 146 3.16 -9.49 -11.31
CA HIS A 146 3.71 -9.72 -9.96
C HIS A 146 3.02 -10.86 -9.23
N SER A 147 1.71 -11.01 -9.40
CA SER A 147 0.97 -12.12 -8.78
C SER A 147 1.29 -13.45 -9.44
N TYR A 148 1.44 -13.48 -10.78
CA TYR A 148 2.01 -14.64 -11.47
C TYR A 148 3.39 -15.00 -10.94
N ALA A 149 4.29 -14.03 -10.78
CA ALA A 149 5.63 -14.28 -10.27
C ALA A 149 5.62 -14.81 -8.83
N MET A 150 4.85 -14.20 -7.92
CA MET A 150 4.73 -14.65 -6.51
C MET A 150 4.17 -16.08 -6.42
N ARG A 151 3.11 -16.40 -7.18
CA ARG A 151 2.55 -17.77 -7.22
C ARG A 151 3.54 -18.75 -7.85
N GLY A 152 4.28 -18.31 -8.87
CA GLY A 152 5.30 -19.11 -9.55
C GLY A 152 6.46 -19.50 -8.63
N VAL A 153 6.97 -18.57 -7.82
CA VAL A 153 7.99 -18.84 -6.79
C VAL A 153 7.48 -19.87 -5.80
N ALA A 154 6.28 -19.68 -5.25
CA ALA A 154 5.69 -20.63 -4.31
C ALA A 154 5.54 -22.03 -4.92
N LYS A 155 5.02 -22.13 -6.15
CA LYS A 155 4.90 -23.40 -6.88
C LYS A 155 6.25 -24.07 -7.09
N TYR A 156 7.26 -23.33 -7.53
CA TYR A 156 8.60 -23.87 -7.77
C TYR A 156 9.19 -24.46 -6.49
N LEU A 157 9.17 -23.69 -5.40
CA LEU A 157 9.74 -24.13 -4.13
C LEU A 157 9.00 -25.35 -3.57
N ILE A 158 7.66 -25.39 -3.65
CA ILE A 158 6.88 -26.55 -3.21
C ILE A 158 7.20 -27.80 -4.03
N LEU A 159 7.32 -27.67 -5.35
CA LEU A 159 7.52 -28.82 -6.25
C LEU A 159 8.94 -29.38 -6.18
N TYR A 160 9.93 -28.50 -6.15
CA TYR A 160 11.33 -28.88 -6.39
C TYR A 160 12.20 -28.80 -5.13
N HIS A 161 11.78 -28.04 -4.12
CA HIS A 161 12.56 -27.82 -2.88
C HIS A 161 11.69 -27.92 -1.62
N GLY A 162 10.58 -28.66 -1.70
CA GLY A 162 9.62 -28.74 -0.60
C GLY A 162 10.20 -29.36 0.67
N ASP A 163 11.23 -30.19 0.55
CA ASP A 163 11.95 -30.79 1.68
C ASP A 163 13.09 -29.90 2.21
N GLU A 164 13.51 -28.88 1.46
CA GLU A 164 14.57 -27.94 1.83
C GLU A 164 14.04 -26.63 2.42
N PHE A 165 12.77 -26.31 2.16
CA PHE A 165 12.10 -25.11 2.66
C PHE A 165 10.87 -25.47 3.48
N THR A 166 10.76 -24.87 4.66
CA THR A 166 9.53 -24.84 5.46
C THR A 166 8.46 -23.92 4.83
N ASP A 167 7.20 -24.03 5.28
CA ASP A 167 6.12 -23.17 4.79
C ASP A 167 6.40 -21.68 5.06
N GLU A 168 6.95 -21.37 6.23
CA GLU A 168 7.38 -20.03 6.62
C GLU A 168 8.53 -19.52 5.75
N GLU A 169 9.53 -20.36 5.42
CA GLU A 169 10.62 -19.95 4.53
C GLU A 169 10.12 -19.70 3.09
N ILE A 170 9.17 -20.50 2.59
CA ILE A 170 8.55 -20.24 1.28
C ILE A 170 7.76 -18.92 1.34
N LEU A 171 7.00 -18.68 2.41
CA LEU A 171 6.29 -17.43 2.60
C LEU A 171 7.24 -16.22 2.63
N GLU A 172 8.37 -16.38 3.32
CA GLU A 172 9.42 -15.36 3.40
C GLU A 172 10.02 -15.07 2.02
N GLU A 173 10.33 -16.11 1.22
CA GLU A 173 10.82 -15.96 -0.15
C GLU A 173 9.83 -15.23 -1.05
N VAL A 174 8.54 -15.58 -0.98
CA VAL A 174 7.49 -14.84 -1.72
C VAL A 174 7.43 -13.38 -1.23
N GLY A 175 7.61 -13.15 0.08
CA GLY A 175 7.67 -11.82 0.66
C GLY A 175 8.83 -10.98 0.15
N LYS A 176 10.02 -11.56 -0.01
CA LYS A 176 11.20 -10.90 -0.61
C LYS A 176 10.89 -10.37 -2.01
N TRP A 177 10.28 -11.20 -2.86
CA TRP A 177 9.87 -10.80 -4.20
C TRP A 177 8.83 -9.67 -4.16
N LYS A 178 7.82 -9.75 -3.28
CA LYS A 178 6.84 -8.68 -3.12
C LYS A 178 7.48 -7.35 -2.72
N VAL A 179 8.45 -7.37 -1.80
CA VAL A 179 9.17 -6.16 -1.39
C VAL A 179 9.91 -5.53 -2.58
N LEU A 180 10.56 -6.33 -3.42
CA LEU A 180 11.20 -5.84 -4.65
C LEU A 180 10.22 -5.23 -5.66
N PHE A 181 9.02 -5.80 -5.78
CA PHE A 181 8.00 -5.31 -6.71
C PHE A 181 7.39 -3.97 -6.28
N PHE A 182 7.37 -3.69 -4.97
CA PHE A 182 6.73 -2.50 -4.41
C PHE A 182 7.62 -1.84 -3.33
N PRO A 183 8.84 -1.39 -3.65
CA PRO A 183 9.86 -1.04 -2.66
C PRO A 183 9.43 0.11 -1.75
N GLY A 184 9.01 1.24 -2.33
CA GLY A 184 8.69 2.43 -1.53
C GLY A 184 7.48 2.26 -0.58
N ILE A 185 6.51 1.41 -0.94
CA ILE A 185 5.40 1.12 -0.03
C ILE A 185 5.87 0.27 1.15
N HIS A 186 6.76 -0.70 0.91
CA HIS A 186 7.33 -1.50 2.00
C HIS A 186 8.34 -0.71 2.85
N GLU A 187 9.00 0.31 2.30
CA GLU A 187 9.82 1.26 3.09
C GLU A 187 8.96 2.01 4.11
N GLY A 188 7.84 2.60 3.66
CA GLY A 188 6.88 3.25 4.57
C GLY A 188 6.32 2.27 5.61
N LYS A 189 6.01 1.04 5.19
CA LYS A 189 5.57 -0.02 6.11
C LYS A 189 6.63 -0.38 7.15
N ALA A 190 7.89 -0.52 6.76
CA ALA A 190 8.99 -0.84 7.66
C ALA A 190 9.17 0.24 8.74
N GLN A 191 9.05 1.52 8.37
CA GLN A 191 9.10 2.64 9.32
C GLN A 191 8.00 2.54 10.38
N VAL A 192 6.77 2.22 9.95
CA VAL A 192 5.66 2.04 10.89
C VAL A 192 5.90 0.84 11.80
N LEU A 193 6.32 -0.31 11.26
CA LEU A 193 6.61 -1.51 12.05
C LEU A 193 7.66 -1.21 13.15
N LYS A 194 8.77 -0.54 12.79
CA LYS A 194 9.82 -0.14 13.73
C LYS A 194 9.28 0.81 14.81
N SER A 195 8.49 1.81 14.43
CA SER A 195 7.92 2.76 15.39
C SER A 195 6.98 2.10 16.42
N GLN A 196 6.38 0.97 16.06
CA GLN A 196 5.48 0.19 16.92
C GLN A 196 6.20 -0.96 17.65
N GLY A 197 7.53 -1.08 17.53
CA GLY A 197 8.29 -2.16 18.14
C GLY A 197 8.00 -3.54 17.54
N ILE A 198 7.50 -3.59 16.31
CA ILE A 198 7.24 -4.81 15.56
C ILE A 198 8.51 -5.18 14.79
N GLU A 199 8.89 -6.45 14.86
CA GLU A 199 10.05 -6.97 14.11
C GLU A 199 9.88 -6.74 12.59
N ILE A 200 10.95 -6.29 11.96
CA ILE A 200 11.01 -6.14 10.51
C ILE A 200 11.54 -7.44 9.92
N ASN A 201 10.65 -8.18 9.26
CA ASN A 201 10.99 -9.33 8.44
C ASN A 201 10.07 -9.36 7.21
N TYR A 202 10.41 -10.17 6.20
CA TYR A 202 9.67 -10.18 4.94
C TYR A 202 8.23 -10.66 5.09
N ILE A 203 7.94 -11.53 6.06
CA ILE A 203 6.58 -11.97 6.36
C ILE A 203 5.74 -10.80 6.87
N ASN A 204 6.22 -10.03 7.85
CA ASN A 204 5.52 -8.88 8.41
C ASN A 204 5.34 -7.76 7.37
N LEU A 205 6.33 -7.59 6.49
CA LEU A 205 6.28 -6.62 5.39
C LEU A 205 5.27 -7.04 4.30
N ALA A 206 5.24 -8.31 3.89
CA ALA A 206 4.53 -8.74 2.69
C ALA A 206 3.14 -9.36 2.94
N SER A 207 2.93 -10.02 4.08
CA SER A 207 1.68 -10.72 4.40
C SER A 207 0.55 -9.77 4.83
N ASN A 208 -0.65 -10.33 4.96
CA ASN A 208 -1.81 -9.61 5.48
C ASN A 208 -1.77 -9.36 6.99
N LYS A 209 -0.80 -9.92 7.74
CA LYS A 209 -0.67 -9.74 9.19
C LYS A 209 -0.73 -8.28 9.63
N TYR A 210 -0.05 -7.41 8.89
CA TYR A 210 -0.01 -5.96 9.12
C TYR A 210 -0.44 -5.18 7.88
N ARG A 211 -1.40 -5.68 7.11
CA ARG A 211 -1.87 -4.99 5.90
C ARG A 211 -2.44 -3.60 6.23
N GLY A 212 -1.99 -2.59 5.49
CA GLY A 212 -2.51 -1.23 5.61
C GLY A 212 -2.05 -0.49 6.85
N ILE A 213 -1.06 -1.02 7.57
CA ILE A 213 -0.43 -0.32 8.71
C ILE A 213 0.31 0.94 8.23
N GLU A 214 0.75 0.94 6.97
CA GLU A 214 1.46 2.00 6.27
C GLU A 214 0.57 3.12 5.69
N LYS A 215 -0.76 3.05 5.91
CA LYS A 215 -1.71 4.03 5.35
C LYS A 215 -1.32 5.46 5.74
N GLY A 216 -1.07 6.30 4.72
CA GLY A 216 -0.67 7.69 4.88
C GLY A 216 0.85 7.92 5.01
N GLN A 217 1.66 6.85 5.02
CA GLN A 217 3.13 6.93 5.10
C GLN A 217 3.85 6.24 3.93
N ALA A 218 3.13 5.58 3.04
CA ALA A 218 3.68 4.92 1.86
C ALA A 218 3.78 5.87 0.66
N SER A 219 4.91 5.81 -0.06
CA SER A 219 5.12 6.48 -1.35
C SER A 219 5.89 5.55 -2.28
N GLY A 220 5.73 5.67 -3.60
CA GLY A 220 6.51 4.90 -4.56
C GLY A 220 5.68 4.10 -5.57
N GLY A 221 6.34 3.73 -6.66
CA GLY A 221 5.76 2.97 -7.77
C GLY A 221 6.12 1.49 -7.74
N MET A 222 5.50 0.77 -8.65
CA MET A 222 5.75 -0.65 -8.92
C MET A 222 6.99 -0.83 -9.82
N VAL A 223 7.72 -1.92 -9.63
CA VAL A 223 8.88 -2.28 -10.46
C VAL A 223 8.52 -3.39 -11.44
N GLY A 224 8.69 -3.12 -12.74
CA GLY A 224 8.34 -4.04 -13.83
C GLY A 224 6.84 -4.40 -13.88
N GLY A 225 6.53 -5.46 -14.63
CA GLY A 225 5.19 -5.99 -14.83
C GLY A 225 4.44 -5.41 -16.02
N CYS A 226 5.18 -5.02 -17.08
CA CYS A 226 4.63 -4.59 -18.36
C CYS A 226 4.14 -5.76 -19.22
#